data_AF-A0A3D3YXP0-F1
#
_entry.id   AF-A0A3D3YXP0-F1
#
_cell.length_a   1.000
_cell.length_b   1.000
_cell.length_c   1.000
_cell.angle_alpha   90.00
_cell.angle_beta   90.00
_cell.angle_gamma   90.00
#
_symmetry.space_group_name_H-M   'P 1'
#
loop_
_entity.id
_entity.type
_entity.pdbx_description
1 polymer ?
#
loop_
_entity_poly.entity_id
_entity_poly.type
_entity_poly.pdbx_seq_one_letter_code
_entity_poly.pdbx_strand_id
1 'polypeptide(L)'
;MVLLGGVIVLPMLIGARSPLITVRPEHIEVGLDTIKGLDPQVDEVVRSINVFLGYATFREVLGGNPRRGILFEGPPGTGKTFMAKAMAKQAGVPFMFVSAPAFQSPFYGMTNVKVRSFFKELRKSARKNGGAIGFIEEIDAIGTTRGGLSMSPAPAGLERSVSDSISEGSSGIVNELLIQMQSFDQPPLRQRLKEKVLQWISTYLPEGKALKSGRPAYHNILLIGATNRADSLDPALLRPGRFDRRLYFDLPTKQLRRDLIDFFMDRKSHHIQLDEEIVRDRLAQDTFGYTPVMIEHLFDEALLVALRSGRDGMSLSDIYEAKLNEEVGLRQVTSYTTEERNAVATHEAGHATAAHILGTTRRLEVLSIIKRRASLGLLAHTDLEEKYTKSKTELEAMLAIALGGLAAEELFFGESGTGPGSDLAYATEVAAMMVGALGMGGSLLSYEAVDDGAVNSKNLVGRVLSDPEAKSRVEAILHDQKQRILGVLNDNRDMVMALRDALVERDELVGEEIIEVIRGSLARRPSLVPVEA
;
A
#
# COMPACT_ATOMS: atom_id res chain seq x y z
N MET A 1 -40.50 -33.51 -7.62
CA MET A 1 -40.54 -32.22 -6.88
C MET A 1 -39.70 -32.22 -5.59
N VAL A 2 -39.78 -33.23 -4.70
CA VAL A 2 -39.02 -33.25 -3.44
C VAL A 2 -37.49 -33.38 -3.63
N LEU A 3 -37.04 -34.18 -4.60
CA LEU A 3 -35.61 -34.35 -4.95
C LEU A 3 -34.99 -33.09 -5.58
N LEU A 4 -35.77 -32.33 -6.37
CA LEU A 4 -35.30 -31.09 -7.01
C LEU A 4 -35.16 -29.94 -6.00
N GLY A 5 -36.06 -29.89 -5.00
CA GLY A 5 -35.96 -28.98 -3.86
C GLY A 5 -34.70 -29.23 -3.02
N GLY A 6 -34.31 -30.49 -2.81
CA GLY A 6 -33.07 -30.84 -2.11
C GLY A 6 -31.81 -30.35 -2.83
N VAL A 7 -31.76 -30.43 -4.16
CA VAL A 7 -30.60 -30.00 -4.97
C VAL A 7 -30.42 -28.48 -5.00
N ILE A 8 -31.48 -27.69 -4.82
CA ILE A 8 -31.41 -26.22 -4.75
C ILE A 8 -31.23 -25.73 -3.30
N VAL A 9 -31.92 -26.36 -2.35
CA VAL A 9 -31.92 -25.95 -0.93
C VAL A 9 -30.62 -26.33 -0.24
N LEU A 10 -30.01 -27.47 -0.58
CA LEU A 10 -28.77 -27.93 0.07
C LEU A 10 -27.57 -27.01 -0.23
N PRO A 11 -27.30 -26.59 -1.49
CA PRO A 11 -26.29 -25.57 -1.78
C PRO A 11 -26.61 -24.22 -1.14
N MET A 12 -27.89 -23.82 -1.07
CA MET A 12 -28.30 -22.59 -0.38
C MET A 12 -28.02 -22.65 1.14
N LEU A 13 -28.30 -23.77 1.80
CA LEU A 13 -28.03 -23.97 3.23
C LEU A 13 -26.53 -24.05 3.53
N ILE A 14 -25.74 -24.66 2.64
CA ILE A 14 -24.28 -24.71 2.74
C ILE A 14 -23.70 -23.30 2.50
N GLY A 15 -24.22 -22.56 1.53
CA GLY A 15 -23.84 -21.17 1.21
C GLY A 15 -24.28 -20.13 2.25
N ALA A 16 -25.19 -20.49 3.16
CA ALA A 16 -25.61 -19.66 4.29
C ALA A 16 -24.67 -19.74 5.51
N ARG A 17 -23.70 -20.66 5.52
CA ARG A 17 -22.70 -20.76 6.60
C ARG A 17 -21.88 -19.48 6.63
N SER A 18 -21.59 -18.99 7.84
CA SER A 18 -20.81 -17.77 7.99
C SER A 18 -19.38 -18.02 7.50
N PRO A 19 -18.81 -17.15 6.65
CA PRO A 19 -17.42 -17.25 6.18
C PRO A 19 -16.38 -16.91 7.27
N LEU A 20 -16.80 -16.89 8.54
CA LEU A 20 -15.99 -16.38 9.64
C LEU A 20 -14.94 -17.42 10.08
N ILE A 21 -13.75 -16.94 10.40
CA ILE A 21 -12.71 -17.70 11.09
C ILE A 21 -12.69 -17.21 12.54
N THR A 22 -12.87 -18.12 13.51
CA THR A 22 -12.73 -17.78 14.93
C THR A 22 -11.37 -18.26 15.43
N VAL A 23 -10.55 -17.33 15.89
CA VAL A 23 -9.28 -17.59 16.56
C VAL A 23 -9.48 -17.33 18.04
N ARG A 24 -9.11 -18.31 18.86
CA ARG A 24 -9.15 -18.16 20.32
C ARG A 24 -7.94 -17.36 20.80
N PRO A 25 -8.04 -16.59 21.89
CA PRO A 25 -6.94 -15.75 22.36
C PRO A 25 -5.66 -16.55 22.62
N GLU A 26 -5.77 -17.80 23.10
CA GLU A 26 -4.62 -18.69 23.34
C GLU A 26 -3.85 -19.10 22.07
N HIS A 27 -4.45 -18.99 20.88
CA HIS A 27 -3.81 -19.31 19.60
C HIS A 27 -3.30 -18.06 18.88
N ILE A 28 -3.39 -16.88 19.50
CA ILE A 28 -2.86 -15.64 18.93
C ILE A 28 -1.42 -15.49 19.44
N GLU A 29 -0.46 -15.70 18.56
CA GLU A 29 0.97 -15.56 18.90
C GLU A 29 1.37 -14.09 19.07
N VAL A 30 0.72 -13.20 18.34
CA VAL A 30 1.04 -11.77 18.25
C VAL A 30 0.54 -10.97 19.46
N GLY A 31 1.44 -10.26 20.14
CA GLY A 31 1.13 -9.34 21.25
C GLY A 31 1.37 -7.86 20.90
N LEU A 32 0.89 -6.93 21.74
CA LEU A 32 1.11 -5.49 21.51
C LEU A 32 2.59 -5.10 21.60
N ASP A 33 3.38 -5.84 22.39
CA ASP A 33 4.84 -5.71 22.54
C ASP A 33 5.63 -6.03 21.27
N THR A 34 5.02 -6.83 20.38
CA THR A 34 5.61 -7.20 19.08
C THR A 34 5.38 -6.13 18.01
N ILE A 35 4.52 -5.14 18.27
CA ILE A 35 4.27 -4.02 17.35
C ILE A 35 5.35 -2.98 17.55
N LYS A 36 6.02 -2.58 16.48
CA LYS A 36 7.09 -1.58 16.50
C LYS A 36 6.60 -0.25 15.93
N GLY A 37 7.07 0.86 16.54
CA GLY A 37 6.88 2.28 16.17
C GLY A 37 5.50 2.73 15.72
N LEU A 38 4.44 2.05 16.18
CA LEU A 38 3.06 2.48 16.08
C LEU A 38 2.54 2.91 17.46
N ASP A 39 3.39 3.56 18.28
CA ASP A 39 3.07 3.88 19.67
C ASP A 39 1.76 4.69 19.82
N PRO A 40 1.49 5.73 19.00
CA PRO A 40 0.22 6.44 19.09
C PRO A 40 -1.01 5.54 18.82
N GLN A 41 -0.88 4.60 17.87
CA GLN A 41 -1.92 3.65 17.54
C GLN A 41 -2.05 2.59 18.65
N VAL A 42 -0.95 2.09 19.20
CA VAL A 42 -0.93 1.17 20.35
C VAL A 42 -1.61 1.81 21.55
N ASP A 43 -1.29 3.07 21.87
CA ASP A 43 -1.90 3.81 22.97
C ASP A 43 -3.42 3.96 22.79
N GLU A 44 -3.89 4.30 21.60
CA GLU A 44 -5.32 4.41 21.32
C GLU A 44 -6.03 3.04 21.36
N VAL A 45 -5.36 1.99 20.90
CA VAL A 45 -5.84 0.61 21.02
C VAL A 45 -5.92 0.19 22.50
N VAL A 46 -4.92 0.49 23.32
CA VAL A 46 -4.93 0.23 24.77
C VAL A 46 -6.06 1.00 25.45
N ARG A 47 -6.26 2.29 25.13
CA ARG A 47 -7.41 3.07 25.62
C ARG A 47 -8.73 2.41 25.24
N SER A 48 -8.84 1.93 24.00
CA SER A 48 -10.04 1.24 23.51
C SER A 48 -10.28 -0.10 24.20
N ILE A 49 -9.22 -0.89 24.46
CA ILE A 49 -9.29 -2.13 25.25
C ILE A 49 -9.74 -1.83 26.68
N ASN A 50 -9.20 -0.80 27.34
CA ASN A 50 -9.57 -0.46 28.71
C ASN A 50 -11.05 -0.08 28.83
N VAL A 51 -11.58 0.68 27.87
CA VAL A 51 -13.02 0.99 27.80
C VAL A 51 -13.84 -0.26 27.50
N PHE A 52 -13.35 -1.14 26.62
CA PHE A 52 -13.98 -2.42 26.31
C PHE A 52 -14.04 -3.34 27.54
N LEU A 53 -12.95 -3.54 28.27
CA LEU A 53 -12.92 -4.37 29.48
C LEU A 53 -13.72 -3.73 30.63
N GLY A 54 -13.67 -2.40 30.74
CA GLY A 54 -14.43 -1.59 31.71
C GLY A 54 -15.87 -1.27 31.30
N TYR A 55 -16.42 -1.98 30.31
CA TYR A 55 -17.72 -1.68 29.67
C TYR A 55 -18.85 -1.39 30.68
N ALA A 56 -19.00 -2.25 31.69
CA ALA A 56 -20.09 -2.14 32.66
C ALA A 56 -19.97 -0.86 33.49
N THR A 57 -18.76 -0.56 33.99
CA THR A 57 -18.50 0.67 34.75
C THR A 57 -18.69 1.90 33.87
N PHE A 58 -18.17 1.89 32.64
CA PHE A 58 -18.29 3.02 31.72
C PHE A 58 -19.75 3.34 31.38
N ARG A 59 -20.59 2.31 31.20
CA ARG A 59 -22.00 2.49 30.84
C ARG A 59 -22.91 2.74 32.04
N GLU A 60 -22.82 1.91 33.07
CA GLU A 60 -23.78 1.89 34.17
C GLU A 60 -23.46 2.91 35.27
N VAL A 61 -22.17 3.21 35.48
CA VAL A 61 -21.73 4.13 36.53
C VAL A 61 -21.42 5.52 35.95
N LEU A 62 -20.64 5.58 34.87
CA LEU A 62 -20.23 6.86 34.27
C LEU A 62 -21.25 7.42 33.27
N GLY A 63 -22.25 6.64 32.86
CA GLY A 63 -23.27 7.05 31.89
C GLY A 63 -22.75 7.21 30.45
N GLY A 64 -21.56 6.70 30.15
CA GLY A 64 -20.95 6.78 28.83
C GLY A 64 -21.48 5.74 27.84
N ASN A 65 -21.36 6.03 26.55
CA ASN A 65 -21.63 5.06 25.49
C ASN A 65 -20.32 4.41 25.01
N PRO A 66 -20.08 3.12 25.31
CA PRO A 66 -18.83 2.47 24.96
C PRO A 66 -18.67 2.33 23.44
N ARG A 67 -17.42 2.43 23.00
CA ARG A 67 -17.04 2.34 21.59
C ARG A 67 -17.37 0.96 21.03
N ARG A 68 -17.84 0.92 19.78
CA ARG A 68 -18.27 -0.33 19.12
C ARG A 68 -17.60 -0.59 17.79
N GLY A 69 -17.05 0.43 17.16
CA GLY A 69 -16.41 0.33 15.86
C GLY A 69 -15.13 1.15 15.81
N ILE A 70 -14.04 0.53 15.38
CA ILE A 70 -12.81 1.22 15.02
C ILE A 70 -12.53 0.93 13.55
N LEU A 71 -12.24 1.95 12.76
CA LEU A 71 -11.78 1.80 11.38
C LEU A 71 -10.26 1.89 11.36
N PHE A 72 -9.61 0.85 10.85
CA PHE A 72 -8.19 0.84 10.53
C PHE A 72 -8.04 1.20 9.05
N GLU A 73 -7.25 2.22 8.78
CA GLU A 73 -7.07 2.79 7.46
C GLU A 73 -5.58 2.85 7.14
N GLY A 74 -5.21 2.56 5.90
CA GLY A 74 -3.84 2.72 5.43
C GLY A 74 -3.48 1.73 4.33
N PRO A 75 -2.29 1.82 3.73
CA PRO A 75 -1.84 0.91 2.68
C PRO A 75 -1.87 -0.57 3.10
N PRO A 76 -1.95 -1.52 2.15
CA PRO A 76 -1.82 -2.93 2.47
C PRO A 76 -0.46 -3.21 3.13
N GLY A 77 -0.39 -4.23 3.99
CA GLY A 77 0.89 -4.63 4.62
C GLY A 77 1.38 -3.77 5.80
N THR A 78 0.68 -2.70 6.20
CA THR A 78 1.07 -1.82 7.32
C THR A 78 0.73 -2.34 8.73
N GLY A 79 0.34 -3.62 8.85
CA GLY A 79 0.10 -4.25 10.16
C GLY A 79 -1.32 -4.08 10.74
N LYS A 80 -2.31 -3.62 9.96
CA LYS A 80 -3.72 -3.48 10.40
C LYS A 80 -4.27 -4.78 11.03
N THR A 81 -4.17 -5.91 10.33
CA THR A 81 -4.65 -7.21 10.80
C THR A 81 -3.81 -7.74 11.96
N PHE A 82 -2.51 -7.42 11.98
CA PHE A 82 -1.59 -7.76 13.06
C PHE A 82 -1.96 -7.04 14.37
N MET A 83 -2.23 -5.73 14.31
CA MET A 83 -2.73 -4.91 15.42
C MET A 83 -4.07 -5.43 15.97
N ALA A 84 -5.01 -5.79 15.08
CA ALA A 84 -6.32 -6.29 15.51
C ALA A 84 -6.22 -7.64 16.26
N LYS A 85 -5.33 -8.53 15.82
CA LYS A 85 -5.02 -9.78 16.53
C LYS A 85 -4.39 -9.50 17.90
N ALA A 86 -3.40 -8.61 17.96
CA ALA A 86 -2.77 -8.20 19.22
C ALA A 86 -3.79 -7.62 20.22
N MET A 87 -4.72 -6.81 19.73
CA MET A 87 -5.81 -6.24 20.53
C MET A 87 -6.69 -7.33 21.16
N ALA A 88 -7.03 -8.38 20.40
CA ALA A 88 -7.82 -9.50 20.89
C ALA A 88 -7.07 -10.36 21.92
N LYS A 89 -5.77 -10.59 21.69
CA LYS A 89 -4.90 -11.27 22.66
C LYS A 89 -4.82 -10.51 23.97
N GLN A 90 -4.57 -9.20 23.91
CA GLN A 90 -4.50 -8.34 25.09
C GLN A 90 -5.82 -8.27 25.86
N ALA A 91 -6.95 -8.22 25.13
CA ALA A 91 -8.27 -8.23 25.74
C ALA A 91 -8.70 -9.62 26.27
N GLY A 92 -7.97 -10.70 25.93
CA GLY A 92 -8.29 -12.06 26.35
C GLY A 92 -9.61 -12.59 25.78
N VAL A 93 -10.04 -12.11 24.61
CA VAL A 93 -11.32 -12.47 23.99
C VAL A 93 -11.15 -13.09 22.61
N PRO A 94 -12.13 -13.88 22.12
CA PRO A 94 -12.07 -14.45 20.78
C PRO A 94 -11.98 -13.39 19.69
N PHE A 95 -11.12 -13.66 18.71
CA PHE A 95 -10.97 -12.87 17.49
C PHE A 95 -11.72 -13.53 16.34
N MET A 96 -12.67 -12.81 15.74
CA MET A 96 -13.51 -13.31 14.66
C MET A 96 -13.22 -12.54 13.38
N PHE A 97 -12.52 -13.20 12.46
CA PHE A 97 -12.06 -12.63 11.20
C PHE A 97 -13.00 -12.95 10.03
N VAL A 98 -13.23 -11.98 9.17
CA VAL A 98 -13.89 -12.16 7.87
C VAL A 98 -13.35 -11.14 6.86
N SER A 99 -13.09 -11.60 5.64
CA SER A 99 -12.83 -10.70 4.50
C SER A 99 -14.16 -10.26 3.90
N ALA A 100 -14.37 -8.96 3.69
CA ALA A 100 -15.63 -8.40 3.20
C ALA A 100 -16.12 -8.99 1.87
N PRO A 101 -15.26 -9.23 0.85
CA PRO A 101 -15.63 -9.98 -0.35
C PRO A 101 -16.32 -11.32 -0.08
N ALA A 102 -16.00 -12.02 1.02
CA ALA A 102 -16.63 -13.30 1.35
C ALA A 102 -18.13 -13.20 1.66
N PHE A 103 -18.63 -12.00 1.99
CA PHE A 103 -20.06 -11.75 2.12
C PHE A 103 -20.78 -11.79 0.77
N GLN A 104 -20.11 -11.42 -0.32
CA GLN A 104 -20.74 -11.39 -1.63
C GLN A 104 -21.16 -12.81 -2.07
N SER A 105 -22.29 -12.88 -2.75
CA SER A 105 -22.89 -14.12 -3.23
C SER A 105 -23.59 -13.86 -4.56
N PRO A 106 -23.47 -14.77 -5.55
CA PRO A 106 -24.19 -14.65 -6.81
C PRO A 106 -25.71 -14.83 -6.62
N PHE A 107 -26.13 -15.45 -5.52
CA PHE A 107 -27.54 -15.66 -5.19
C PHE A 107 -28.13 -14.44 -4.47
N TYR A 108 -29.27 -13.96 -4.98
CA TYR A 108 -30.05 -12.86 -4.43
C TYR A 108 -30.38 -13.07 -2.94
N GLY A 109 -30.26 -12.03 -2.12
CA GLY A 109 -30.55 -12.05 -0.67
C GLY A 109 -29.57 -12.85 0.22
N MET A 110 -28.73 -13.72 -0.33
CA MET A 110 -27.79 -14.54 0.44
C MET A 110 -26.67 -13.73 1.09
N THR A 111 -26.28 -12.61 0.48
CA THR A 111 -25.31 -11.67 1.05
C THR A 111 -25.77 -11.12 2.41
N ASN A 112 -27.01 -10.65 2.49
CA ASN A 112 -27.59 -10.15 3.75
C ASN A 112 -27.76 -11.27 4.78
N VAL A 113 -27.99 -12.52 4.35
CA VAL A 113 -28.01 -13.68 5.25
C VAL A 113 -26.61 -13.94 5.83
N LYS A 114 -25.55 -13.89 5.02
CA LYS A 114 -24.17 -14.07 5.49
C LYS A 114 -23.75 -12.98 6.49
N VAL A 115 -24.09 -11.71 6.23
CA VAL A 115 -23.85 -10.60 7.17
C VAL A 115 -24.58 -10.86 8.50
N ARG A 116 -25.87 -11.17 8.46
CA ARG A 116 -26.65 -11.52 9.67
C ARG A 116 -26.06 -12.71 10.43
N SER A 117 -25.57 -13.72 9.71
CA SER A 117 -24.94 -14.91 10.27
C SER A 117 -23.65 -14.57 11.03
N PHE A 118 -22.79 -13.72 10.45
CA PHE A 118 -21.57 -13.21 11.10
C PHE A 118 -21.89 -12.48 12.41
N PHE A 119 -22.77 -11.48 12.38
CA PHE A 119 -23.14 -10.71 13.60
C PHE A 119 -23.89 -11.56 14.63
N LYS A 120 -24.60 -12.61 14.20
CA LYS A 120 -25.24 -13.57 15.11
C LYS A 120 -24.20 -14.39 15.87
N GLU A 121 -23.22 -14.97 15.18
CA GLU A 121 -22.15 -15.73 15.82
C GLU A 121 -21.24 -14.82 16.68
N LEU A 122 -20.96 -13.58 16.24
CA LEU A 122 -20.21 -12.60 17.03
C LEU A 122 -20.89 -12.31 18.38
N ARG A 123 -22.20 -12.03 18.37
CA ARG A 123 -22.98 -11.84 19.60
C ARG A 123 -23.01 -13.09 20.48
N LYS A 124 -23.09 -14.27 19.88
CA LYS A 124 -23.09 -15.55 20.62
C LYS A 124 -21.74 -15.80 21.28
N SER A 125 -20.63 -15.51 20.59
CA SER A 125 -19.28 -15.60 21.14
C SER A 125 -19.07 -14.61 22.29
N ALA A 126 -19.48 -13.36 22.12
CA ALA A 126 -19.37 -12.33 23.16
C ALA A 126 -20.12 -12.72 24.46
N ARG A 127 -21.32 -13.32 24.34
CA ARG A 127 -22.08 -13.81 25.50
C ARG A 127 -21.38 -14.96 26.23
N LYS A 128 -20.75 -15.86 25.47
CA LYS A 128 -20.09 -17.05 26.02
C LYS A 128 -18.79 -16.69 26.73
N ASN A 129 -18.04 -15.72 26.21
CA ASN A 129 -16.68 -15.44 26.64
C ASN A 129 -16.51 -14.08 27.34
N GLY A 130 -17.60 -13.39 27.68
CA GLY A 130 -17.55 -12.06 28.32
C GLY A 130 -17.24 -10.89 27.37
N GLY A 131 -16.76 -11.18 26.15
CA GLY A 131 -16.61 -10.23 25.07
C GLY A 131 -16.14 -10.92 23.78
N ALA A 132 -16.16 -10.20 22.66
CA ALA A 132 -15.56 -10.67 21.40
C ALA A 132 -15.15 -9.49 20.51
N ILE A 133 -14.08 -9.68 19.74
CA ILE A 133 -13.64 -8.74 18.72
C ILE A 133 -13.97 -9.32 17.34
N GLY A 134 -14.73 -8.58 16.54
CA GLY A 134 -14.96 -8.88 15.12
C GLY A 134 -14.05 -8.04 14.24
N PHE A 135 -13.43 -8.63 13.23
CA PHE A 135 -12.58 -7.94 12.26
C PHE A 135 -13.10 -8.18 10.84
N ILE A 136 -13.43 -7.10 10.14
CA ILE A 136 -13.86 -7.10 8.74
C ILE A 136 -12.75 -6.48 7.91
N GLU A 137 -12.03 -7.30 7.15
CA GLU A 137 -11.00 -6.84 6.21
C GLU A 137 -11.63 -6.36 4.89
N GLU A 138 -10.98 -5.42 4.20
CA GLU A 138 -11.42 -4.87 2.91
C GLU A 138 -12.86 -4.34 2.94
N ILE A 139 -13.24 -3.65 4.01
CA ILE A 139 -14.63 -3.19 4.21
C ILE A 139 -15.12 -2.28 3.06
N ASP A 140 -14.22 -1.66 2.30
CA ASP A 140 -14.52 -0.91 1.08
C ASP A 140 -15.17 -1.76 -0.02
N ALA A 141 -14.90 -3.07 -0.09
CA ALA A 141 -15.53 -3.97 -1.05
C ALA A 141 -17.06 -4.07 -0.89
N ILE A 142 -17.58 -3.77 0.30
CA ILE A 142 -19.02 -3.82 0.63
C ILE A 142 -19.55 -2.51 1.23
N GLY A 143 -18.66 -1.54 1.44
CA GLY A 143 -18.91 -0.28 2.14
C GLY A 143 -19.08 0.92 1.22
N THR A 144 -19.02 0.72 -0.10
CA THR A 144 -19.08 1.81 -1.08
C THR A 144 -20.51 2.23 -1.40
N THR A 145 -20.75 3.53 -1.42
CA THR A 145 -21.98 4.13 -1.94
C THR A 145 -22.00 3.96 -3.46
N ARG A 146 -22.87 3.08 -3.99
CA ARG A 146 -23.27 3.21 -5.40
C ARG A 146 -24.22 4.38 -5.52
N GLY A 147 -23.67 5.57 -5.77
CA GLY A 147 -24.40 6.80 -6.03
C GLY A 147 -23.89 7.45 -7.31
N GLY A 148 -24.41 7.02 -8.45
CA GLY A 148 -24.11 7.60 -9.75
C GLY A 148 -24.54 6.66 -10.86
N LEU A 149 -25.71 6.92 -11.45
CA LEU A 149 -26.08 6.32 -12.74
C LEU A 149 -24.95 6.62 -13.72
N SER A 150 -24.24 5.59 -14.17
CA SER A 150 -23.36 5.72 -15.34
C SER A 150 -24.28 5.81 -16.55
N MET A 151 -24.64 7.03 -16.94
CA MET A 151 -25.31 7.32 -18.20
C MET A 151 -24.26 7.25 -19.30
N SER A 152 -24.12 6.09 -19.95
CA SER A 152 -23.43 6.04 -21.24
C SER A 152 -24.26 6.86 -22.25
N PRO A 153 -23.67 7.81 -22.99
CA PRO A 153 -24.39 8.48 -24.06
C PRO A 153 -24.77 7.41 -25.10
N ALA A 154 -26.08 7.26 -25.35
CA ALA A 154 -26.56 6.39 -26.42
C ALA A 154 -26.08 6.96 -27.77
N PRO A 155 -25.67 6.11 -28.73
CA PRO A 155 -25.48 6.54 -30.11
C PRO A 155 -26.79 7.16 -30.61
N ALA A 156 -26.68 8.27 -31.33
CA ALA A 156 -27.84 9.01 -31.83
C ALA A 156 -28.77 8.08 -32.64
N GLY A 157 -30.01 7.91 -32.18
CA GLY A 157 -31.08 7.25 -32.94
C GLY A 157 -31.76 6.03 -32.31
N LEU A 158 -31.38 5.58 -31.11
CA LEU A 158 -32.13 4.54 -30.39
C LEU A 158 -32.92 5.09 -29.20
N GLU A 159 -34.20 4.71 -29.11
CA GLU A 159 -35.07 4.99 -27.98
C GLU A 159 -34.44 4.55 -26.66
N ARG A 160 -34.63 5.37 -25.63
CA ARG A 160 -34.21 5.09 -24.24
C ARG A 160 -34.91 3.82 -23.74
N SER A 161 -34.23 2.69 -23.82
CA SER A 161 -34.57 1.54 -23.00
C SER A 161 -33.98 1.75 -21.61
N VAL A 162 -34.82 2.22 -20.67
CA VAL A 162 -34.50 2.14 -19.23
C VAL A 162 -34.62 0.67 -18.85
N SER A 163 -33.51 -0.07 -18.95
CA SER A 163 -33.38 -1.34 -18.27
C SER A 163 -33.34 -1.05 -16.78
N ASP A 164 -34.49 -1.23 -16.12
CA ASP A 164 -34.68 -1.19 -14.67
C ASP A 164 -34.03 -2.44 -14.03
N SER A 165 -32.78 -2.69 -14.39
CA SER A 165 -31.93 -3.68 -13.73
C SER A 165 -31.47 -3.08 -12.41
N ILE A 166 -32.34 -3.18 -11.40
CA ILE A 166 -32.01 -2.95 -10.00
C ILE A 166 -30.93 -3.96 -9.62
N SER A 167 -29.67 -3.60 -9.89
CA SER A 167 -28.52 -4.30 -9.36
C SER A 167 -28.46 -3.97 -7.87
N GLU A 168 -29.04 -4.85 -7.07
CA GLU A 168 -28.99 -4.86 -5.59
C GLU A 168 -27.57 -5.15 -5.05
N GLY A 169 -26.53 -4.75 -5.80
CA GLY A 169 -25.13 -5.00 -5.48
C GLY A 169 -24.54 -3.84 -4.67
N SER A 170 -24.00 -4.14 -3.48
CA SER A 170 -23.36 -3.22 -2.51
C SER A 170 -24.31 -2.42 -1.60
N SER A 171 -25.24 -1.61 -2.12
CA SER A 171 -26.09 -0.73 -1.28
C SER A 171 -26.96 -1.50 -0.25
N GLY A 172 -27.47 -2.67 -0.63
CA GLY A 172 -28.19 -3.56 0.29
C GLY A 172 -27.32 -4.11 1.42
N ILE A 173 -26.01 -4.29 1.18
CA ILE A 173 -25.05 -4.81 2.16
C ILE A 173 -24.70 -3.74 3.18
N VAL A 174 -24.43 -2.52 2.74
CA VAL A 174 -24.17 -1.37 3.62
C VAL A 174 -25.34 -1.21 4.59
N ASN A 175 -26.57 -1.19 4.09
CA ASN A 175 -27.76 -1.07 4.93
C ASN A 175 -27.86 -2.22 5.95
N GLU A 176 -27.60 -3.46 5.55
CA GLU A 176 -27.60 -4.59 6.49
C GLU A 176 -26.51 -4.46 7.56
N LEU A 177 -25.29 -4.02 7.20
CA LEU A 177 -24.22 -3.74 8.17
C LEU A 177 -24.65 -2.67 9.17
N LEU A 178 -25.22 -1.56 8.70
CA LEU A 178 -25.71 -0.47 9.54
C LEU A 178 -26.79 -0.97 10.52
N ILE A 179 -27.73 -1.79 10.04
CA ILE A 179 -28.77 -2.42 10.87
C ILE A 179 -28.13 -3.33 11.93
N GLN A 180 -27.17 -4.17 11.55
CA GLN A 180 -26.54 -5.10 12.50
C GLN A 180 -25.72 -4.38 13.57
N MET A 181 -24.99 -3.31 13.22
CA MET A 181 -24.22 -2.50 14.17
C MET A 181 -25.11 -1.79 15.20
N GLN A 182 -26.29 -1.31 14.79
CA GLN A 182 -27.29 -0.76 15.70
C GLN A 182 -27.92 -1.84 16.61
N SER A 183 -27.96 -3.09 16.15
CA SER A 183 -28.61 -4.19 16.87
C SER A 183 -27.82 -4.72 18.08
N PHE A 184 -26.60 -4.22 18.32
CA PHE A 184 -25.76 -4.63 19.45
C PHE A 184 -26.39 -4.37 20.83
N ASP A 185 -27.30 -3.40 20.95
CA ASP A 185 -28.06 -3.13 22.18
C ASP A 185 -29.30 -3.99 22.38
N GLN A 186 -29.70 -4.78 21.39
CA GLN A 186 -30.98 -5.48 21.44
C GLN A 186 -30.85 -6.81 22.18
N PRO A 187 -31.75 -7.08 23.16
CA PRO A 187 -31.73 -8.35 23.88
C PRO A 187 -31.96 -9.54 22.92
N PRO A 188 -31.45 -10.74 23.28
CA PRO A 188 -31.64 -11.94 22.46
C PRO A 188 -33.11 -12.20 22.14
N LEU A 189 -33.36 -12.83 21.00
CA LEU A 189 -34.72 -13.09 20.50
C LEU A 189 -35.57 -13.89 21.52
N ARG A 190 -34.96 -14.86 22.23
CA ARG A 190 -35.60 -15.59 23.34
C ARG A 190 -35.99 -14.69 24.51
N GLN A 191 -35.13 -13.73 24.85
CA GLN A 191 -35.41 -12.78 25.93
C GLN A 191 -36.50 -11.80 25.51
N ARG A 192 -36.49 -11.30 24.27
CA ARG A 192 -37.56 -10.45 23.73
C ARG A 192 -38.90 -11.17 23.67
N LEU A 193 -38.90 -12.45 23.29
CA LEU A 193 -40.11 -13.27 23.27
C LEU A 193 -40.62 -13.49 24.70
N LYS A 194 -39.74 -13.79 25.65
CA LYS A 194 -40.06 -13.89 27.07
C LYS A 194 -40.61 -12.57 27.62
N GLU A 195 -39.99 -11.44 27.30
CA GLU A 195 -40.45 -10.10 27.69
C GLU A 195 -41.82 -9.76 27.08
N LYS A 196 -42.04 -10.06 25.79
CA LYS A 196 -43.36 -9.91 25.17
C LYS A 196 -44.43 -10.76 25.84
N VAL A 197 -44.11 -12.02 26.18
CA VAL A 197 -45.02 -12.91 26.91
C VAL A 197 -45.27 -12.39 28.32
N LEU A 198 -44.23 -11.95 29.04
CA LEU A 198 -44.36 -11.36 30.37
C LEU A 198 -45.18 -10.07 30.35
N GLN A 199 -45.00 -9.23 29.34
CA GLN A 199 -45.75 -7.99 29.14
C GLN A 199 -47.21 -8.29 28.79
N TRP A 200 -47.45 -9.28 27.92
CA TRP A 200 -48.79 -9.76 27.61
C TRP A 200 -49.50 -10.28 28.87
N ILE A 201 -48.85 -11.15 29.65
CA ILE A 201 -49.36 -11.63 30.94
C ILE A 201 -49.62 -10.45 31.89
N SER A 202 -48.67 -9.53 32.02
CA SER A 202 -48.77 -8.34 32.88
C SER A 202 -49.92 -7.42 32.51
N THR A 203 -50.41 -7.48 31.26
CA THR A 203 -51.59 -6.71 30.80
C THR A 203 -52.89 -7.25 31.44
N TYR A 204 -52.89 -8.51 31.87
CA TYR A 204 -54.02 -9.15 32.56
C TYR A 204 -53.88 -9.16 34.10
N LEU A 205 -52.81 -8.57 34.65
CA LEU A 205 -52.61 -8.46 36.10
C LEU A 205 -53.03 -7.07 36.62
N PRO A 206 -53.59 -7.00 37.85
CA PRO A 206 -53.98 -5.73 38.47
C PRO A 206 -52.76 -4.82 38.73
N GLU A 207 -53.00 -3.51 38.76
CA GLU A 207 -51.97 -2.49 38.97
C GLU A 207 -51.16 -2.79 40.24
N GLY A 208 -49.84 -2.92 40.10
CA GLY A 208 -48.91 -3.26 41.19
C GLY A 208 -48.37 -4.69 41.18
N LYS A 209 -48.89 -5.61 40.36
CA LYS A 209 -48.36 -6.99 40.18
C LYS A 209 -47.62 -7.20 38.85
N ALA A 210 -47.23 -6.12 38.18
CA ALA A 210 -46.50 -6.20 36.92
C ALA A 210 -45.16 -6.94 37.09
N LEU A 211 -44.96 -7.98 36.29
CA LEU A 211 -43.72 -8.76 36.29
C LEU A 211 -42.59 -7.87 35.75
N LYS A 212 -41.61 -7.55 36.60
CA LYS A 212 -40.45 -6.74 36.19
C LYS A 212 -39.64 -7.50 35.14
N SER A 213 -39.46 -6.91 33.96
CA SER A 213 -38.49 -7.41 32.98
C SER A 213 -37.08 -7.23 33.52
N GLY A 214 -36.21 -8.22 33.30
CA GLY A 214 -34.79 -8.12 33.64
C GLY A 214 -34.10 -7.07 32.78
N ARG A 215 -33.08 -6.39 33.31
CA ARG A 215 -32.25 -5.48 32.51
C ARG A 215 -31.62 -6.28 31.35
N PRO A 216 -31.61 -5.76 30.11
CA PRO A 216 -30.97 -6.46 29.00
C PRO A 216 -29.48 -6.63 29.29
N ALA A 217 -28.98 -7.86 29.21
CA ALA A 217 -27.55 -8.13 29.31
C ALA A 217 -26.89 -7.69 28.01
N TYR A 218 -26.18 -6.57 28.05
CA TYR A 218 -25.49 -6.04 26.89
C TYR A 218 -24.29 -6.91 26.50
N HIS A 219 -23.92 -6.88 25.22
CA HIS A 219 -22.80 -7.67 24.71
C HIS A 219 -21.59 -6.77 24.50
N ASN A 220 -20.49 -7.13 25.13
CA ASN A 220 -19.22 -6.44 24.95
C ASN A 220 -18.62 -6.86 23.60
N ILE A 221 -18.92 -6.08 22.56
CA ILE A 221 -18.50 -6.35 21.19
C ILE A 221 -17.76 -5.14 20.68
N LEU A 222 -16.58 -5.39 20.15
CA LEU A 222 -15.82 -4.42 19.39
C LEU A 222 -15.71 -4.90 17.94
N LEU A 223 -16.15 -4.07 17.01
CA LEU A 223 -15.98 -4.31 15.59
C LEU A 223 -14.79 -3.48 15.08
N ILE A 224 -13.93 -4.09 14.30
CA ILE A 224 -12.82 -3.43 13.64
C ILE A 224 -13.04 -3.61 12.14
N GLY A 225 -13.08 -2.52 11.39
CA GLY A 225 -13.09 -2.55 9.93
C GLY A 225 -11.72 -2.13 9.41
N ALA A 226 -11.14 -2.85 8.45
CA ALA A 226 -9.90 -2.45 7.80
C ALA A 226 -10.15 -2.08 6.33
N THR A 227 -9.60 -0.96 5.87
CA THR A 227 -9.70 -0.49 4.48
C THR A 227 -8.38 0.10 4.02
N ASN A 228 -8.11 -0.01 2.71
CA ASN A 228 -7.04 0.73 2.05
C ASN A 228 -7.55 2.05 1.45
N ARG A 229 -8.88 2.27 1.40
CA ARG A 229 -9.54 3.38 0.72
C ARG A 229 -10.72 3.93 1.53
N ALA A 230 -10.44 4.63 2.62
CA ALA A 230 -11.52 5.17 3.46
C ALA A 230 -12.40 6.20 2.73
N ASP A 231 -11.85 6.95 1.79
CA ASP A 231 -12.59 7.97 1.02
C ASP A 231 -13.73 7.37 0.18
N SER A 232 -13.64 6.09 -0.17
CA SER A 232 -14.68 5.40 -0.93
C SER A 232 -15.82 4.82 -0.06
N LEU A 233 -15.68 4.86 1.26
CA LEU A 233 -16.68 4.33 2.18
C LEU A 233 -17.89 5.27 2.30
N ASP A 234 -19.07 4.68 2.47
CA ASP A 234 -20.30 5.39 2.76
C ASP A 234 -20.13 6.19 4.07
N PRO A 235 -20.30 7.52 4.06
CA PRO A 235 -20.19 8.36 5.25
C PRO A 235 -21.12 7.93 6.40
N ALA A 236 -22.19 7.18 6.11
CA ALA A 236 -23.05 6.58 7.13
C ALA A 236 -22.26 5.62 8.04
N LEU A 237 -21.31 4.84 7.52
CA LEU A 237 -20.51 3.91 8.32
C LEU A 237 -19.61 4.63 9.34
N LEU A 238 -19.22 5.88 9.06
CA LEU A 238 -18.32 6.69 9.87
C LEU A 238 -19.04 7.52 10.96
N ARG A 239 -20.38 7.43 11.06
CA ARG A 239 -21.15 8.19 12.05
C ARG A 239 -20.98 7.64 13.47
N PRO A 240 -21.15 8.47 14.52
CA PRO A 240 -21.10 8.03 15.92
C PRO A 240 -21.95 6.79 16.21
N GLY A 241 -21.41 5.86 17.00
CA GLY A 241 -22.04 4.57 17.29
C GLY A 241 -21.82 3.48 16.25
N ARG A 242 -21.09 3.78 15.16
CA ARG A 242 -20.62 2.83 14.15
C ARG A 242 -19.10 2.78 14.18
N PHE A 243 -18.39 3.08 13.08
CA PHE A 243 -16.94 3.29 13.09
C PHE A 243 -16.62 4.73 13.48
N ASP A 244 -16.76 5.04 14.77
CA ASP A 244 -16.65 6.39 15.32
C ASP A 244 -15.21 6.80 15.68
N ARG A 245 -14.25 5.89 15.47
CA ARG A 245 -12.82 6.12 15.56
C ARG A 245 -12.10 5.59 14.33
N ARG A 246 -11.14 6.38 13.84
CA ARG A 246 -10.26 6.05 12.73
C ARG A 246 -8.84 6.00 13.25
N LEU A 247 -8.13 4.92 12.95
CA LEU A 247 -6.71 4.77 13.16
C LEU A 247 -6.03 4.66 11.81
N TYR A 248 -5.09 5.55 11.55
CA TYR A 248 -4.32 5.57 10.32
C TYR A 248 -2.98 4.82 10.52
N PHE A 249 -2.68 3.94 9.59
CA PHE A 249 -1.49 3.10 9.52
C PHE A 249 -0.72 3.50 8.26
N ASP A 250 0.18 4.44 8.41
CA ASP A 250 1.01 4.94 7.31
C ASP A 250 2.17 3.97 7.00
N LEU A 251 2.89 4.26 5.92
CA LEU A 251 4.18 3.65 5.66
C LEU A 251 5.17 3.98 6.79
N PRO A 252 6.02 3.01 7.18
CA PRO A 252 6.95 3.20 8.29
C PRO A 252 8.01 4.25 7.97
N THR A 253 8.33 5.09 8.96
CA THR A 253 9.47 6.03 8.91
C THR A 253 10.81 5.27 8.90
N LYS A 254 11.92 5.95 8.59
CA LYS A 254 13.26 5.35 8.69
C LYS A 254 13.50 4.63 10.01
N GLN A 255 13.20 5.31 11.12
CA GLN A 255 13.39 4.75 12.47
C GLN A 255 12.52 3.52 12.69
N LEU A 256 11.26 3.54 12.27
CA LEU A 256 10.40 2.37 12.38
C LEU A 256 10.90 1.22 11.49
N ARG A 257 11.35 1.49 10.26
CA ARG A 257 11.95 0.45 9.41
C ARG A 257 13.20 -0.12 10.07
N ARG A 258 14.02 0.69 10.73
CA ARG A 258 15.17 0.25 11.51
C ARG A 258 14.77 -0.72 12.61
N ASP A 259 13.74 -0.38 13.40
CA ASP A 259 13.21 -1.22 14.48
C ASP A 259 12.62 -2.54 13.94
N LEU A 260 11.95 -2.49 12.78
CA LEU A 260 11.43 -3.67 12.08
C LEU A 260 12.56 -4.57 11.56
N ILE A 261 13.63 -3.97 11.03
CA ILE A 261 14.82 -4.71 10.59
C ILE A 261 15.47 -5.41 11.78
N ASP A 262 15.66 -4.75 12.91
CA ASP A 262 16.13 -5.41 14.14
C ASP A 262 15.23 -6.57 14.53
N PHE A 263 13.91 -6.32 14.56
CA PHE A 263 12.93 -7.33 14.90
C PHE A 263 13.00 -8.57 13.99
N PHE A 264 13.21 -8.40 12.68
CA PHE A 264 13.33 -9.54 11.77
C PHE A 264 14.70 -10.21 11.82
N MET A 265 15.79 -9.45 11.96
CA MET A 265 17.14 -9.99 12.06
C MET A 265 17.28 -10.89 13.29
N ASP A 266 16.68 -10.53 14.42
CA ASP A 266 16.68 -11.36 15.63
C ASP A 266 16.01 -12.74 15.46
N ARG A 267 15.22 -12.93 14.39
CA ARG A 267 14.46 -14.16 14.12
C ARG A 267 14.94 -14.93 12.89
N LYS A 268 15.74 -14.31 12.02
CA LYS A 268 16.16 -14.87 10.73
C LYS A 268 17.66 -15.15 10.76
N SER A 269 18.10 -16.27 10.20
CA SER A 269 19.53 -16.63 10.16
C SER A 269 20.30 -15.69 9.23
N HIS A 270 21.38 -15.08 9.71
CA HIS A 270 22.15 -14.08 8.97
C HIS A 270 23.63 -14.09 9.34
N HIS A 271 24.47 -13.56 8.45
CA HIS A 271 25.90 -13.39 8.70
C HIS A 271 26.18 -12.18 9.60
N ILE A 272 27.28 -12.25 10.38
CA ILE A 272 27.71 -11.23 11.37
C ILE A 272 27.81 -9.80 10.82
N GLN A 273 28.07 -9.62 9.52
CA GLN A 273 28.13 -8.30 8.89
C GLN A 273 26.77 -7.56 8.99
N LEU A 274 25.66 -8.30 9.02
CA LEU A 274 24.32 -7.73 9.16
C LEU A 274 23.99 -7.32 10.60
N ASP A 275 24.84 -7.64 11.57
CA ASP A 275 24.73 -7.15 12.96
C ASP A 275 25.31 -5.74 13.14
N GLU A 276 26.06 -5.25 12.18
CA GLU A 276 26.63 -3.90 12.24
C GLU A 276 25.53 -2.83 12.15
N GLU A 277 25.51 -1.91 13.12
CA GLU A 277 24.51 -0.83 13.19
C GLU A 277 24.46 -0.02 11.89
N ILE A 278 25.63 0.29 11.32
CA ILE A 278 25.74 1.03 10.06
C ILE A 278 25.11 0.29 8.86
N VAL A 279 25.14 -1.04 8.87
CA VAL A 279 24.54 -1.86 7.81
C VAL A 279 23.03 -1.89 7.96
N ARG A 280 22.52 -2.06 9.19
CA ARG A 280 21.08 -2.06 9.42
C ARG A 280 20.44 -0.67 9.23
N ASP A 281 21.15 0.40 9.59
CA ASP A 281 20.74 1.79 9.29
C ASP A 281 20.67 2.06 7.79
N ARG A 282 21.62 1.49 7.04
CA ARG A 282 21.63 1.55 5.58
C ARG A 282 20.45 0.77 4.99
N LEU A 283 20.18 -0.44 5.45
CA LEU A 283 19.01 -1.22 5.01
C LEU A 283 17.70 -0.49 5.31
N ALA A 284 17.59 0.19 6.45
CA ALA A 284 16.42 0.99 6.80
C ALA A 284 16.18 2.10 5.77
N GLN A 285 17.25 2.75 5.32
CA GLN A 285 17.19 3.78 4.29
C GLN A 285 16.87 3.20 2.90
N ASP A 286 17.53 2.11 2.52
CA ASP A 286 17.38 1.48 1.21
C ASP A 286 15.99 0.85 1.03
N THR A 287 15.26 0.60 2.11
CA THR A 287 13.88 0.11 2.12
C THR A 287 12.85 1.24 2.21
N PHE A 288 13.17 2.45 1.76
CA PHE A 288 12.22 3.56 1.73
C PHE A 288 10.93 3.20 0.99
N GLY A 289 9.79 3.51 1.61
CA GLY A 289 8.46 3.18 1.09
C GLY A 289 8.02 1.71 1.31
N TYR A 290 8.88 0.86 1.88
CA TYR A 290 8.51 -0.53 2.15
C TYR A 290 7.55 -0.61 3.34
N THR A 291 6.56 -1.50 3.23
CA THR A 291 5.70 -1.89 4.34
C THR A 291 6.40 -2.94 5.22
N PRO A 292 5.98 -3.15 6.48
CA PRO A 292 6.49 -4.24 7.31
C PRO A 292 6.50 -5.60 6.61
N VAL A 293 5.43 -5.93 5.87
CA VAL A 293 5.33 -7.19 5.11
C VAL A 293 6.33 -7.23 3.95
N MET A 294 6.60 -6.11 3.28
CA MET A 294 7.61 -6.07 2.21
C MET A 294 9.03 -6.25 2.78
N ILE A 295 9.33 -5.69 3.95
CA ILE A 295 10.63 -5.90 4.63
C ILE A 295 10.76 -7.37 5.04
N GLU A 296 9.72 -7.96 5.61
CA GLU A 296 9.71 -9.38 5.96
C GLU A 296 9.97 -10.25 4.73
N HIS A 297 9.21 -10.00 3.66
CA HIS A 297 9.32 -10.72 2.39
C HIS A 297 10.71 -10.58 1.77
N LEU A 298 11.28 -9.38 1.77
CA LEU A 298 12.65 -9.13 1.29
C LEU A 298 13.67 -10.05 1.98
N PHE A 299 13.58 -10.20 3.30
CA PHE A 299 14.48 -11.08 4.05
C PHE A 299 14.17 -12.57 3.83
N ASP A 300 12.91 -12.95 3.58
CA ASP A 300 12.58 -14.32 3.20
C ASP A 300 13.16 -14.69 1.84
N GLU A 301 13.09 -13.79 0.86
CA GLU A 301 13.71 -13.98 -0.45
C GLU A 301 15.25 -14.03 -0.35
N ALA A 302 15.86 -13.18 0.49
CA ALA A 302 17.29 -13.24 0.75
C ALA A 302 17.72 -14.59 1.37
N LEU A 303 16.94 -15.14 2.29
CA LEU A 303 17.16 -16.49 2.83
C LEU A 303 17.03 -17.57 1.75
N LEU A 304 16.10 -17.42 0.81
CA LEU A 304 15.98 -18.36 -0.32
C LEU A 304 17.19 -18.29 -1.25
N VAL A 305 17.74 -17.10 -1.51
CA VAL A 305 18.98 -16.91 -2.29
C VAL A 305 20.16 -17.60 -1.58
N ALA A 306 20.30 -17.40 -0.27
CA ALA A 306 21.33 -18.05 0.54
C ALA A 306 21.19 -19.59 0.50
N LEU A 307 19.97 -20.10 0.69
CA LEU A 307 19.66 -21.53 0.69
C LEU A 307 19.97 -22.17 -0.68
N ARG A 308 19.62 -21.52 -1.79
CA ARG A 308 19.95 -21.99 -3.15
C ARG A 308 21.46 -22.08 -3.37
N SER A 309 22.23 -21.21 -2.70
CA SER A 309 23.69 -21.20 -2.72
C SER A 309 24.33 -22.18 -1.72
N GLY A 310 23.52 -22.97 -1.00
CA GLY A 310 23.99 -23.93 0.00
C GLY A 310 24.47 -23.30 1.31
N ARG A 311 24.11 -22.04 1.58
CA ARG A 311 24.42 -21.33 2.84
C ARG A 311 23.25 -21.42 3.82
N ASP A 312 23.55 -21.30 5.11
CA ASP A 312 22.61 -21.40 6.23
C ASP A 312 22.20 -20.04 6.82
N GLY A 313 22.73 -18.94 6.30
CA GLY A 313 22.36 -17.57 6.65
C GLY A 313 22.50 -16.63 5.47
N MET A 314 21.64 -15.59 5.43
CA MET A 314 21.71 -14.57 4.39
C MET A 314 22.86 -13.59 4.63
N SER A 315 23.48 -13.11 3.55
CA SER A 315 24.46 -12.04 3.54
C SER A 315 23.84 -10.73 3.02
N LEU A 316 24.60 -9.63 3.11
CA LEU A 316 24.18 -8.36 2.53
C LEU A 316 23.96 -8.43 1.01
N SER A 317 24.78 -9.22 0.30
CA SER A 317 24.61 -9.43 -1.15
C SER A 317 23.29 -10.11 -1.48
N ASP A 318 22.85 -11.07 -0.65
CA ASP A 318 21.58 -11.78 -0.88
C ASP A 318 20.38 -10.86 -0.72
N ILE A 319 20.45 -9.92 0.23
CA ILE A 319 19.40 -8.92 0.45
C ILE A 319 19.31 -7.99 -0.76
N TYR A 320 20.44 -7.50 -1.28
CA TYR A 320 20.43 -6.65 -2.47
C TYR A 320 19.99 -7.40 -3.73
N GLU A 321 20.38 -8.67 -3.89
CA GLU A 321 19.89 -9.52 -4.98
C GLU A 321 18.37 -9.71 -4.89
N ALA A 322 17.85 -10.03 -3.69
CA ALA A 322 16.42 -10.17 -3.44
C ALA A 322 15.65 -8.87 -3.71
N LYS A 323 16.17 -7.73 -3.23
CA LYS A 323 15.60 -6.40 -3.48
C LYS A 323 15.52 -6.10 -4.97
N LEU A 324 16.60 -6.35 -5.71
CA LEU A 324 16.65 -6.12 -7.15
C LEU A 324 15.63 -7.01 -7.90
N ASN A 325 15.53 -8.28 -7.50
CA ASN A 325 14.57 -9.22 -8.08
C ASN A 325 13.11 -8.82 -7.81
N GLU A 326 12.83 -8.29 -6.61
CA GLU A 326 11.50 -7.81 -6.22
C GLU A 326 11.10 -6.53 -6.96
N GLU A 327 11.96 -5.52 -6.96
CA GLU A 327 11.68 -4.20 -7.53
C GLU A 327 11.68 -4.19 -9.07
N VAL A 328 12.64 -4.90 -9.68
CA VAL A 328 12.88 -4.81 -11.13
C VAL A 328 12.43 -6.09 -11.85
N GLY A 329 12.52 -7.23 -11.17
CA GLY A 329 12.18 -8.54 -11.71
C GLY A 329 13.39 -9.41 -11.98
N LEU A 330 13.11 -10.68 -12.25
CA LEU A 330 14.13 -11.71 -12.44
C LEU A 330 14.97 -11.45 -13.70
N ARG A 331 16.25 -11.80 -13.58
CA ARG A 331 17.22 -11.87 -14.69
C ARG A 331 16.68 -12.71 -15.85
N GLN A 332 16.69 -12.17 -17.06
CA GLN A 332 16.38 -12.92 -18.28
C GLN A 332 17.65 -13.22 -19.07
N VAL A 333 17.81 -14.47 -19.50
CA VAL A 333 18.91 -14.85 -20.39
C VAL A 333 18.54 -14.41 -21.80
N THR A 334 19.16 -13.34 -22.28
CA THR A 334 19.02 -12.86 -23.66
C THR A 334 20.37 -12.75 -24.34
N SER A 335 20.45 -13.21 -25.59
CA SER A 335 21.62 -13.02 -26.44
C SER A 335 21.49 -11.70 -27.20
N TYR A 336 22.40 -10.76 -26.93
CA TYR A 336 22.52 -9.52 -27.68
C TYR A 336 23.59 -9.65 -28.77
N THR A 337 23.42 -8.92 -29.87
CA THR A 337 24.54 -8.67 -30.79
C THR A 337 25.58 -7.77 -30.12
N THR A 338 26.82 -7.76 -30.61
CA THR A 338 27.87 -6.89 -30.06
C THR A 338 27.51 -5.42 -30.16
N GLU A 339 26.83 -5.02 -31.24
CA GLU A 339 26.36 -3.66 -31.47
C GLU A 339 25.27 -3.27 -30.46
N GLU A 340 24.25 -4.10 -30.27
CA GLU A 340 23.20 -3.88 -29.26
C GLU A 340 23.78 -3.84 -27.85
N ARG A 341 24.73 -4.74 -27.53
CA ARG A 341 25.37 -4.78 -26.21
C ARG A 341 26.14 -3.50 -25.93
N ASN A 342 26.87 -2.98 -26.92
CA ASN A 342 27.58 -1.70 -26.81
C ASN A 342 26.63 -0.51 -26.72
N ALA A 343 25.51 -0.54 -27.45
CA ALA A 343 24.49 0.50 -27.41
C ALA A 343 23.84 0.58 -26.02
N VAL A 344 23.37 -0.55 -25.48
CA VAL A 344 22.78 -0.64 -24.14
C VAL A 344 23.82 -0.26 -23.08
N ALA A 345 25.07 -0.74 -23.18
CA ALA A 345 26.12 -0.35 -22.23
C ALA A 345 26.41 1.17 -22.26
N THR A 346 26.35 1.80 -23.44
CA THR A 346 26.55 3.25 -23.58
C THR A 346 25.37 4.02 -23.00
N HIS A 347 24.14 3.53 -23.21
CA HIS A 347 22.92 4.08 -22.65
C HIS A 347 22.97 4.08 -21.11
N GLU A 348 23.25 2.93 -20.51
CA GLU A 348 23.34 2.78 -19.05
C GLU A 348 24.51 3.58 -18.46
N ALA A 349 25.67 3.59 -19.13
CA ALA A 349 26.81 4.43 -18.74
C ALA A 349 26.48 5.93 -18.78
N GLY A 350 25.62 6.35 -19.71
CA GLY A 350 25.07 7.70 -19.80
C GLY A 350 24.28 8.07 -18.55
N HIS A 351 23.33 7.22 -18.14
CA HIS A 351 22.59 7.41 -16.89
C HIS A 351 23.51 7.43 -15.67
N ALA A 352 24.46 6.49 -15.57
CA ALA A 352 25.36 6.40 -14.42
C ALA A 352 26.26 7.64 -14.28
N THR A 353 26.80 8.13 -15.41
CA THR A 353 27.61 9.35 -15.44
C THR A 353 26.76 10.57 -15.06
N ALA A 354 25.55 10.68 -15.62
CA ALA A 354 24.61 11.74 -15.28
C ALA A 354 24.26 11.75 -13.79
N ALA A 355 23.94 10.58 -13.23
CA ALA A 355 23.55 10.41 -11.84
C ALA A 355 24.71 10.69 -10.88
N HIS A 356 25.93 10.29 -11.24
CA HIS A 356 27.11 10.59 -10.43
C HIS A 356 27.39 12.09 -10.34
N ILE A 357 27.26 12.82 -11.45
CA ILE A 357 27.63 14.25 -11.51
C ILE A 357 26.50 15.16 -11.00
N LEU A 358 25.26 14.90 -11.42
CA LEU A 358 24.12 15.76 -11.12
C LEU A 358 23.31 15.29 -9.89
N GLY A 359 23.34 14.00 -9.58
CA GLY A 359 22.59 13.38 -8.49
C GLY A 359 23.38 13.33 -7.18
N THR A 360 23.92 14.48 -6.73
CA THR A 360 24.78 14.55 -5.53
C THR A 360 24.11 14.09 -4.23
N THR A 361 22.79 13.99 -4.21
CA THR A 361 21.99 13.47 -3.09
C THR A 361 21.62 12.00 -3.25
N ARG A 362 22.28 11.25 -4.14
CA ARG A 362 21.98 9.85 -4.44
C ARG A 362 23.21 8.95 -4.40
N ARG A 363 22.95 7.67 -4.12
CA ARG A 363 23.93 6.59 -4.21
C ARG A 363 23.56 5.67 -5.36
N LEU A 364 24.54 5.32 -6.19
CA LEU A 364 24.40 4.31 -7.24
C LEU A 364 24.48 2.93 -6.59
N GLU A 365 23.53 2.04 -6.89
CA GLU A 365 23.44 0.70 -6.30
C GLU A 365 23.81 -0.39 -7.28
N VAL A 366 23.21 -0.36 -8.47
CA VAL A 366 23.43 -1.39 -9.50
C VAL A 366 23.43 -0.72 -10.86
N LEU A 367 24.40 -1.07 -11.69
CA LEU A 367 24.46 -0.69 -13.09
C LEU A 367 24.57 -1.99 -13.90
N SER A 368 23.61 -2.26 -14.77
CA SER A 368 23.50 -3.58 -15.43
C SER A 368 23.01 -3.44 -16.86
N ILE A 369 23.57 -4.25 -17.77
CA ILE A 369 23.06 -4.43 -19.15
C ILE A 369 22.26 -5.73 -19.30
N ILE A 370 21.89 -6.34 -18.17
CA ILE A 370 21.13 -7.57 -18.16
C ILE A 370 19.64 -7.27 -18.18
N LYS A 371 18.95 -7.87 -19.15
CA LYS A 371 17.50 -7.72 -19.31
C LYS A 371 16.72 -8.15 -18.07
N ARG A 372 15.83 -7.28 -17.61
CA ARG A 372 14.86 -7.55 -16.53
C ARG A 372 13.49 -7.04 -16.95
N ARG A 373 12.53 -7.96 -17.05
CA ARG A 373 11.17 -7.68 -17.57
C ARG A 373 11.21 -6.91 -18.89
N ALA A 374 10.84 -5.62 -18.87
CA ALA A 374 10.74 -4.75 -20.02
C ALA A 374 11.98 -3.85 -20.22
N SER A 375 12.90 -3.77 -19.24
CA SER A 375 14.13 -2.96 -19.38
C SER A 375 15.29 -3.83 -19.91
N LEU A 376 16.04 -3.26 -20.85
CA LEU A 376 17.20 -3.91 -21.49
C LEU A 376 18.48 -3.72 -20.67
N GLY A 377 18.58 -2.61 -19.95
CA GLY A 377 19.56 -2.33 -18.91
C GLY A 377 18.89 -1.58 -17.76
N LEU A 378 19.65 -1.34 -16.68
CA LEU A 378 19.15 -0.67 -15.49
C LEU A 378 20.30 0.05 -14.76
N LEU A 379 20.03 1.30 -14.40
CA LEU A 379 20.67 1.97 -13.27
C LEU A 379 19.72 2.04 -12.08
N ALA A 380 20.02 1.30 -11.01
CA ALA A 380 19.38 1.45 -9.71
C ALA A 380 20.14 2.48 -8.87
N HIS A 381 19.43 3.43 -8.27
CA HIS A 381 19.98 4.41 -7.35
C HIS A 381 18.98 4.75 -6.24
N THR A 382 19.47 5.10 -5.06
CA THR A 382 18.64 5.47 -3.91
C THR A 382 19.06 6.83 -3.36
N ASP A 383 18.09 7.59 -2.84
CA ASP A 383 18.36 8.88 -2.21
C ASP A 383 19.17 8.68 -0.90
N LEU A 384 20.16 9.56 -0.67
CA LEU A 384 21.01 9.54 0.53
C LEU A 384 20.28 9.96 1.81
N GLU A 385 19.14 10.62 1.66
CA GLU A 385 18.28 11.06 2.76
C GLU A 385 16.82 10.90 2.37
N GLU A 386 15.98 10.52 3.34
CA GLU A 386 14.54 10.50 3.16
C GLU A 386 13.99 11.92 3.21
N LYS A 387 13.70 12.48 2.02
CA LYS A 387 13.08 13.78 1.88
C LYS A 387 11.65 13.64 1.39
N TYR A 388 10.72 14.29 2.08
CA TYR A 388 9.32 14.37 1.66
C TYR A 388 9.08 15.41 0.55
N THR A 389 10.02 16.32 0.35
CA THR A 389 9.94 17.38 -0.67
C THR A 389 11.21 17.40 -1.50
N LYS A 390 11.07 17.77 -2.78
CA LYS A 390 12.18 17.94 -3.72
C LYS A 390 12.24 19.38 -4.18
N SER A 391 13.45 19.92 -4.21
CA SER A 391 13.72 21.24 -4.77
C SER A 391 13.63 21.23 -6.29
N LYS A 392 13.46 22.42 -6.90
CA LYS A 392 13.48 22.57 -8.36
C LYS A 392 14.77 21.99 -8.98
N THR A 393 15.92 22.26 -8.36
CA THR A 393 17.23 21.77 -8.84
C THR A 393 17.33 20.24 -8.79
N GLU A 394 16.77 19.59 -7.77
CA GLU A 394 16.72 18.13 -7.68
C GLU A 394 15.81 17.53 -8.77
N LEU A 395 14.66 18.15 -9.05
CA LEU A 395 13.78 17.70 -10.14
C LEU A 395 14.42 17.92 -11.52
N GLU A 396 15.08 19.05 -11.75
CA GLU A 396 15.84 19.30 -12.98
C GLU A 396 16.98 18.31 -13.16
N ALA A 397 17.69 17.95 -12.08
CA ALA A 397 18.70 16.90 -12.12
C ALA A 397 18.08 15.54 -12.47
N MET A 398 16.90 15.21 -11.93
CA MET A 398 16.17 13.97 -12.27
C MET A 398 15.80 13.91 -13.76
N LEU A 399 15.33 15.02 -14.32
CA LEU A 399 15.03 15.13 -15.75
C LEU A 399 16.29 14.95 -16.59
N ALA A 400 17.40 15.61 -16.22
CA ALA A 400 18.67 15.47 -16.91
C ALA A 400 19.21 14.03 -16.85
N ILE A 401 19.09 13.35 -15.70
CA ILE A 401 19.48 11.95 -15.54
C ILE A 401 18.62 11.02 -16.39
N ALA A 402 17.29 11.23 -16.42
CA ALA A 402 16.39 10.45 -17.27
C ALA A 402 16.71 10.61 -18.77
N LEU A 403 17.17 11.79 -19.19
CA LEU A 403 17.58 12.03 -20.57
C LEU A 403 19.02 11.57 -20.86
N GLY A 404 19.75 11.05 -19.86
CA GLY A 404 21.17 10.69 -19.95
C GLY A 404 21.45 9.55 -20.93
N GLY A 405 20.65 8.49 -20.94
CA GLY A 405 20.81 7.38 -21.87
C GLY A 405 20.64 7.81 -23.33
N LEU A 406 19.54 8.53 -23.62
CA LEU A 406 19.28 9.11 -24.94
C LEU A 406 20.42 10.05 -25.39
N ALA A 407 20.86 10.95 -24.51
CA ALA A 407 21.92 11.90 -24.82
C ALA A 407 23.28 11.20 -25.05
N ALA A 408 23.56 10.11 -24.32
CA ALA A 408 24.76 9.31 -24.53
C ALA A 408 24.72 8.60 -25.89
N GLU A 409 23.59 8.00 -26.28
CA GLU A 409 23.46 7.38 -27.60
C GLU A 409 23.70 8.40 -28.72
N GLU A 410 23.05 9.57 -28.67
CA GLU A 410 23.24 10.63 -29.66
C GLU A 410 24.70 11.10 -29.72
N LEU A 411 25.38 11.24 -28.57
CA LEU A 411 26.77 11.72 -28.49
C LEU A 411 27.80 10.73 -29.07
N PHE A 412 27.55 9.42 -28.93
CA PHE A 412 28.49 8.37 -29.32
C PHE A 412 28.16 7.72 -30.66
N PHE A 413 26.89 7.65 -31.04
CA PHE A 413 26.42 6.99 -32.26
C PHE A 413 25.80 7.96 -33.28
N GLY A 414 25.47 9.19 -32.89
CA GLY A 414 24.85 10.20 -33.78
C GLY A 414 23.34 10.05 -33.94
N GLU A 415 22.76 8.96 -33.43
CA GLU A 415 21.33 8.68 -33.38
C GLU A 415 20.99 7.94 -32.09
N SER A 416 19.70 7.92 -31.74
CA SER A 416 19.19 7.17 -30.59
C SER A 416 18.23 6.09 -31.05
N GLY A 417 18.25 4.95 -30.37
CA GLY A 417 17.37 3.82 -30.62
C GLY A 417 15.96 4.02 -30.04
N THR A 418 15.22 2.92 -29.93
CA THR A 418 13.85 2.92 -29.36
C THR A 418 13.82 2.69 -27.85
N GLY A 419 14.98 2.41 -27.23
CA GLY A 419 15.15 2.14 -25.81
C GLY A 419 14.70 3.26 -24.85
N PRO A 420 14.95 4.56 -25.12
CA PRO A 420 14.65 5.65 -24.19
C PRO A 420 13.15 5.95 -23.93
N GLY A 421 12.23 5.15 -24.47
CA GLY A 421 10.79 5.42 -24.39
C GLY A 421 10.26 5.53 -22.96
N SER A 422 10.74 4.67 -22.03
CA SER A 422 10.38 4.76 -20.62
C SER A 422 10.95 6.00 -19.93
N ASP A 423 12.17 6.39 -20.27
CA ASP A 423 12.85 7.52 -19.63
C ASP A 423 12.25 8.85 -20.09
N LEU A 424 11.85 8.94 -21.36
CA LEU A 424 11.09 10.05 -21.91
C LEU A 424 9.71 10.17 -21.27
N ALA A 425 9.02 9.05 -21.03
CA ALA A 425 7.72 9.06 -20.34
C ALA A 425 7.88 9.60 -18.91
N TYR A 426 8.87 9.11 -18.17
CA TYR A 426 9.20 9.57 -16.82
C TYR A 426 9.56 11.06 -16.79
N ALA A 427 10.45 11.51 -17.70
CA ALA A 427 10.84 12.90 -17.80
C ALA A 427 9.63 13.81 -18.11
N THR A 428 8.73 13.35 -18.98
CA THR A 428 7.50 14.07 -19.32
C THR A 428 6.59 14.21 -18.11
N GLU A 429 6.41 13.15 -17.32
CA GLU A 429 5.59 13.17 -16.10
C GLU A 429 6.13 14.17 -15.07
N VAL A 430 7.43 14.12 -14.80
CA VAL A 430 8.08 15.03 -13.84
C VAL A 430 8.00 16.48 -14.33
N ALA A 431 8.27 16.74 -15.61
CA ALA A 431 8.18 18.09 -16.17
C ALA A 431 6.74 18.62 -16.16
N ALA A 432 5.74 17.77 -16.45
CA ALA A 432 4.34 18.14 -16.36
C ALA A 432 3.93 18.45 -14.90
N MET A 433 4.42 17.70 -13.92
CA MET A 433 4.20 18.00 -12.50
C MET A 433 4.86 19.33 -12.08
N MET A 434 6.07 19.61 -12.54
CA MET A 434 6.76 20.90 -12.31
C MET A 434 5.94 22.09 -12.83
N VAL A 435 5.31 21.96 -14.00
CA VAL A 435 4.48 23.02 -14.60
C VAL A 435 3.08 23.08 -13.98
N GLY A 436 2.45 21.94 -13.75
CA GLY A 436 1.01 21.84 -13.47
C GLY A 436 0.61 21.80 -12.00
N ALA A 437 1.52 21.41 -11.10
CA ALA A 437 1.21 21.27 -9.67
C ALA A 437 2.18 22.07 -8.78
N LEU A 438 3.46 22.15 -9.14
CA LEU A 438 4.51 22.67 -8.26
C LEU A 438 4.87 24.15 -8.48
N GLY A 439 4.30 24.79 -9.49
CA GLY A 439 4.60 26.19 -9.82
C GLY A 439 6.05 26.45 -10.26
N MET A 440 6.78 25.42 -10.70
CA MET A 440 8.20 25.49 -11.05
C MET A 440 8.45 25.80 -12.53
N GLY A 441 7.40 25.77 -13.34
CA GLY A 441 7.40 26.08 -14.77
C GLY A 441 7.11 27.54 -15.12
N GLY A 442 7.05 28.45 -14.15
CA GLY A 442 6.81 29.89 -14.39
C GLY A 442 5.36 30.36 -14.22
N SER A 443 4.38 29.46 -14.26
CA SER A 443 3.01 29.72 -13.82
C SER A 443 2.83 29.30 -12.36
N LEU A 444 2.04 30.05 -11.59
CA LEU A 444 1.65 29.68 -10.21
C LEU A 444 0.27 29.00 -10.14
N LEU A 445 -0.37 28.77 -11.28
CA LEU A 445 -1.64 28.05 -11.33
C LEU A 445 -1.39 26.56 -11.07
N SER A 446 -2.10 26.00 -10.09
CA SER A 446 -2.15 24.55 -9.88
C SER A 446 -3.39 23.98 -10.55
N TYR A 447 -3.18 23.06 -11.49
CA TYR A 447 -4.25 22.30 -12.15
C TYR A 447 -4.92 21.30 -11.19
N GLU A 448 -4.37 21.10 -9.99
CA GLU A 448 -4.98 20.33 -8.90
C GLU A 448 -6.11 21.10 -8.19
N ALA A 449 -6.14 22.44 -8.31
CA ALA A 449 -7.21 23.25 -7.72
C ALA A 449 -8.55 23.11 -8.48
N VAL A 450 -8.56 22.44 -9.64
CA VAL A 450 -9.75 22.23 -10.45
C VAL A 450 -10.47 20.96 -9.97
N ASP A 451 -11.59 21.17 -9.25
CA ASP A 451 -12.45 20.13 -8.69
C ASP A 451 -13.23 19.32 -9.75
N ASP A 452 -13.55 18.07 -9.42
CA ASP A 452 -13.86 16.97 -10.32
C ASP A 452 -15.14 17.14 -11.19
N GLY A 453 -14.97 17.05 -12.52
CA GLY A 453 -16.01 16.68 -13.47
C GLY A 453 -16.03 15.18 -13.76
N ALA A 454 -17.23 14.63 -14.02
CA ALA A 454 -17.58 13.21 -13.89
C ALA A 454 -16.89 12.15 -14.79
N VAL A 455 -15.86 12.46 -15.61
CA VAL A 455 -15.35 11.46 -16.58
C VAL A 455 -13.82 11.42 -16.79
N ASN A 456 -12.98 12.31 -16.23
CA ASN A 456 -11.51 12.17 -16.40
C ASN A 456 -10.67 12.89 -15.34
N SER A 457 -10.95 12.60 -14.07
CA SER A 457 -10.68 13.48 -12.93
C SER A 457 -9.27 13.50 -12.33
N LYS A 458 -8.35 12.59 -12.66
CA LYS A 458 -7.04 12.51 -11.97
C LYS A 458 -5.80 12.59 -12.87
N ASN A 459 -5.96 12.79 -14.17
CA ASN A 459 -4.80 12.80 -15.09
C ASN A 459 -4.20 14.21 -15.22
N LEU A 460 -3.31 14.59 -14.29
CA LEU A 460 -2.58 15.85 -14.31
C LEU A 460 -1.82 16.05 -15.63
N VAL A 461 -1.07 15.04 -16.07
CA VAL A 461 -0.28 15.08 -17.31
C VAL A 461 -1.17 15.39 -18.51
N GLY A 462 -2.33 14.73 -18.61
CA GLY A 462 -3.29 14.98 -19.67
C GLY A 462 -3.81 16.42 -19.69
N ARG A 463 -4.07 17.02 -18.52
CA ARG A 463 -4.51 18.43 -18.41
C ARG A 463 -3.41 19.39 -18.85
N VAL A 464 -2.19 19.18 -18.37
CA VAL A 464 -1.03 20.02 -18.70
C VAL A 464 -0.72 19.97 -20.20
N LEU A 465 -0.74 18.78 -20.80
CA LEU A 465 -0.40 18.61 -22.21
C LEU A 465 -1.52 19.07 -23.17
N SER A 466 -2.76 19.18 -22.68
CA SER A 466 -3.90 19.71 -23.46
C SER A 466 -3.90 21.24 -23.55
N ASP A 467 -3.20 21.91 -22.64
CA ASP A 467 -2.99 23.36 -22.66
C ASP A 467 -1.75 23.70 -23.50
N PRO A 468 -1.90 24.43 -24.62
CA PRO A 468 -0.77 24.77 -25.50
C PRO A 468 0.37 25.53 -24.81
N GLU A 469 0.05 26.42 -23.86
CA GLU A 469 1.05 27.22 -23.17
C GLU A 469 1.80 26.37 -22.16
N ALA A 470 1.07 25.54 -21.40
CA ALA A 470 1.68 24.62 -20.45
C ALA A 470 2.52 23.54 -21.14
N LYS A 471 2.04 22.98 -22.25
CA LYS A 471 2.79 22.05 -23.09
C LYS A 471 4.11 22.66 -23.59
N SER A 472 4.08 23.91 -24.09
CA SER A 472 5.29 24.61 -24.54
C SER A 472 6.33 24.75 -23.41
N ARG A 473 5.88 25.03 -22.17
CA ARG A 473 6.76 25.09 -21.00
C ARG A 473 7.36 23.74 -20.62
N VAL A 474 6.59 22.65 -20.75
CA VAL A 474 7.10 21.28 -20.58
C VAL A 474 8.18 20.97 -21.62
N GLU A 475 7.93 21.25 -22.89
CA GLU A 475 8.91 21.04 -23.97
C GLU A 475 10.20 21.85 -23.74
N ALA A 476 10.09 23.12 -23.32
CA ALA A 476 11.23 23.96 -23.01
C ALA A 476 12.09 23.37 -21.87
N ILE A 477 11.46 22.96 -20.76
CA ILE A 477 12.18 22.33 -19.64
C ILE A 477 12.91 21.06 -20.10
N LEU A 478 12.26 20.19 -20.87
CA LEU A 478 12.87 18.96 -21.37
C LEU A 478 14.04 19.26 -22.32
N HIS A 479 13.90 20.25 -23.19
CA HIS A 479 14.98 20.65 -24.10
C HIS A 479 16.18 21.21 -23.34
N ASP A 480 15.94 22.09 -22.36
CA ASP A 480 17.00 22.67 -21.53
C ASP A 480 17.76 21.58 -20.76
N GLN A 481 17.06 20.61 -20.18
CA GLN A 481 17.73 19.51 -19.48
C GLN A 481 18.45 18.56 -20.43
N LYS A 482 17.94 18.34 -21.65
CA LYS A 482 18.66 17.58 -22.69
C LYS A 482 19.98 18.27 -23.07
N GLN A 483 19.97 19.58 -23.30
CA GLN A 483 21.19 20.33 -23.62
C GLN A 483 22.19 20.32 -22.46
N ARG A 484 21.70 20.50 -21.24
CA ARG A 484 22.52 20.42 -20.03
C ARG A 484 23.21 19.06 -19.93
N ILE A 485 22.48 17.96 -20.11
CA ILE A 485 23.09 16.63 -19.96
C ILE A 485 24.04 16.29 -21.11
N LEU A 486 23.76 16.72 -22.34
CA LEU A 486 24.71 16.58 -23.46
C LEU A 486 26.05 17.25 -23.14
N GLY A 487 26.04 18.46 -22.58
CA GLY A 487 27.26 19.14 -22.13
C GLY A 487 28.01 18.35 -21.07
N VAL A 488 27.30 17.89 -20.03
CA VAL A 488 27.88 17.09 -18.95
C VAL A 488 28.50 15.79 -19.47
N LEU A 489 27.81 15.06 -20.34
CA LEU A 489 28.32 13.80 -20.92
C LEU A 489 29.51 14.04 -21.85
N ASN A 490 29.49 15.13 -22.62
CA ASN A 490 30.60 15.50 -23.49
C ASN A 490 31.86 15.85 -22.69
N ASP A 491 31.73 16.61 -21.61
CA ASP A 491 32.83 16.97 -20.71
C ASP A 491 33.38 15.76 -19.94
N ASN A 492 32.60 14.67 -19.85
CA ASN A 492 32.92 13.46 -19.12
C ASN A 492 32.90 12.21 -20.00
N ARG A 493 33.26 12.37 -21.29
CA ARG A 493 33.23 11.30 -22.29
C ARG A 493 34.08 10.08 -21.89
N ASP A 494 35.19 10.32 -21.21
CA ASP A 494 36.08 9.32 -20.65
C ASP A 494 35.41 8.44 -19.57
N MET A 495 34.56 9.04 -18.73
CA MET A 495 33.80 8.33 -17.70
C MET A 495 32.76 7.41 -18.32
N VAL A 496 32.01 7.92 -19.32
CA VAL A 496 31.01 7.13 -20.06
C VAL A 496 31.67 5.92 -20.73
N MET A 497 32.83 6.12 -21.38
CA MET A 497 33.57 5.02 -22.01
C MET A 497 34.04 3.98 -20.99
N ALA A 498 34.59 4.42 -19.85
CA ALA A 498 35.08 3.51 -18.81
C ALA A 498 33.95 2.64 -18.24
N LEU A 499 32.79 3.24 -17.94
CA LEU A 499 31.62 2.52 -17.45
C LEU A 499 31.05 1.56 -18.50
N ARG A 500 30.93 2.00 -19.75
CA ARG A 500 30.49 1.15 -20.88
C ARG A 500 31.39 -0.07 -21.01
N ASP A 501 32.71 0.13 -21.06
CA ASP A 501 33.66 -0.95 -21.29
C ASP A 501 33.64 -1.96 -20.13
N ALA A 502 33.50 -1.47 -18.90
CA ALA A 502 33.33 -2.32 -17.72
C ALA A 502 32.02 -3.13 -17.76
N LEU A 503 30.91 -2.54 -18.22
CA LEU A 503 29.64 -3.26 -18.41
C LEU A 503 29.71 -4.32 -19.50
N VAL A 504 30.40 -4.04 -20.61
CA VAL A 504 30.61 -5.03 -21.68
C VAL A 504 31.50 -6.18 -21.21
N GLU A 505 32.39 -5.95 -20.25
CA GLU A 505 33.21 -7.01 -19.66
C GLU A 505 32.43 -7.85 -18.64
N ARG A 506 31.68 -7.21 -17.74
CA ARG A 506 31.14 -7.84 -16.52
C ARG A 506 29.63 -8.06 -16.50
N ASP A 507 28.90 -7.55 -17.49
CA ASP A 507 27.43 -7.45 -17.56
C ASP A 507 26.77 -6.56 -16.49
N GLU A 508 27.37 -6.49 -15.30
CA GLU A 508 26.81 -5.80 -14.14
C GLU A 508 27.93 -5.27 -13.23
N LEU A 509 27.68 -4.13 -12.61
CA LEU A 509 28.52 -3.48 -11.60
C LEU A 509 27.65 -3.15 -10.39
N VAL A 510 28.12 -3.47 -9.19
CA VAL A 510 27.36 -3.27 -7.94
C VAL A 510 28.08 -2.33 -6.98
N GLY A 511 27.36 -1.31 -6.51
CA GLY A 511 27.77 -0.39 -5.45
C GLY A 511 29.15 0.24 -5.69
N GLU A 512 30.13 -0.16 -4.88
CA GLU A 512 31.50 0.35 -4.93
C GLU A 512 32.20 0.10 -6.27
N GLU A 513 31.86 -0.99 -6.98
CA GLU A 513 32.47 -1.28 -8.28
C GLU A 513 32.23 -0.14 -9.29
N ILE A 514 31.03 0.45 -9.26
CA ILE A 514 30.67 1.59 -10.10
C ILE A 514 31.57 2.79 -9.76
N ILE A 515 31.75 3.05 -8.46
CA ILE A 515 32.56 4.16 -7.96
C ILE A 515 34.05 3.96 -8.27
N GLU A 516 34.54 2.72 -8.21
CA GLU A 516 35.92 2.38 -8.57
C GLU A 516 36.20 2.64 -10.05
N VAL A 517 35.29 2.26 -10.95
CA VAL A 517 35.43 2.54 -12.39
C VAL A 517 35.45 4.05 -12.64
N ILE A 518 34.55 4.80 -11.99
CA ILE A 518 34.49 6.27 -12.10
C ILE A 518 35.76 6.91 -11.55
N ARG A 519 36.23 6.51 -10.37
CA ARG A 519 37.46 7.03 -9.76
C ARG A 519 38.67 6.73 -10.65
N GLY A 520 38.71 5.54 -11.25
CA GLY A 520 39.74 5.12 -12.19
C GLY A 520 39.73 5.91 -13.50
N SER A 521 38.58 6.37 -14.00
CA SER A 521 38.53 7.26 -15.17
C SER A 521 39.02 8.66 -14.81
N LEU A 522 38.56 9.22 -13.69
CA LEU A 522 38.97 10.55 -13.22
C LEU A 522 40.48 10.65 -12.93
N ALA A 523 41.07 9.61 -12.34
CA ALA A 523 42.51 9.55 -12.08
C ALA A 523 43.36 9.53 -13.36
N ARG A 524 42.80 9.12 -14.51
CA ARG A 524 43.47 9.12 -15.81
C ARG A 524 43.42 10.48 -16.51
N ARG A 525 42.65 11.44 -15.99
CA ARG A 525 42.63 12.80 -16.54
C ARG A 525 43.97 13.49 -16.27
N PRO A 526 44.55 14.18 -17.26
CA PRO A 526 45.74 14.99 -17.01
C PRO A 526 45.41 16.01 -15.91
N SER A 527 46.22 16.04 -14.84
CA SER A 527 46.07 17.04 -13.78
C SER A 527 46.17 18.43 -14.39
N LEU A 528 45.10 19.22 -14.31
CA LEU A 528 45.15 20.65 -14.59
C LEU A 528 46.05 21.28 -13.52
N VAL A 529 47.34 21.39 -13.83
CA VAL A 529 48.27 22.22 -13.07
C VAL A 529 47.70 23.65 -13.13
N PRO A 530 47.53 24.35 -12.00
CA PRO A 530 47.19 25.76 -12.06
C PRO A 530 48.35 26.46 -12.75
N VAL A 531 48.09 27.05 -13.92
CA VAL A 531 49.05 27.96 -14.55
C VAL A 531 49.06 29.21 -13.66
N GLU A 532 50.09 29.32 -12.82
CA GLU A 532 50.48 30.61 -12.24
C GLU A 532 50.86 31.56 -13.39
N ALA A 533 50.08 32.63 -13.55
CA ALA A 533 50.52 33.91 -14.11
C ALA A 533 49.56 35.02 -13.67
#